data_AF-A0A922S0T4-F1
#
_entry.id   AF-A0A922S0T4-F1
#
_cell.length_a   1.000
_cell.length_b   1.000
_cell.length_c   1.000
_cell.angle_alpha   90.00
_cell.angle_beta   90.00
_cell.angle_gamma   90.00
#
_symmetry.space_group_name_H-M   'P 1'
#
loop_
_entity.id
_entity.type
_entity.pdbx_description
1 polymer ?
#
loop_
_entity_poly.entity_id
_entity_poly.type
_entity_poly.pdbx_seq_one_letter_code
_entity_poly.pdbx_strand_id
1 'polypeptide(L)'
;MNAPASFEPFLLADGEKNQLLKDPRVLFAGYKAPHPLEHKIVIRVHTAHPATPVDVFVSALKDLISEISNIEEQFRLFLFYLTLNVFIPTTKPSSAENKTPPKSQSSVVTTLFIIVIFTLIILSKISFSTDY
;
A
#
# COMPACT_ATOMS: atom_id res chain seq x y z
N MET A 1 -40.39 -18.03 2.99
CA MET A 1 -39.51 -18.56 4.05
C MET A 1 -38.16 -17.88 3.88
N ASN A 2 -37.77 -17.00 4.80
CA ASN A 2 -36.48 -16.34 4.72
C ASN A 2 -35.43 -17.31 5.27
N ALA A 3 -34.52 -17.78 4.41
CA ALA A 3 -33.36 -18.56 4.86
C ALA A 3 -32.58 -17.74 5.90
N PRO A 4 -32.07 -18.34 6.99
CA PRO A 4 -31.23 -17.60 7.91
C PRO A 4 -29.99 -17.11 7.16
N ALA A 5 -29.75 -15.80 7.17
CA ALA A 5 -28.54 -15.22 6.59
C ALA A 5 -27.31 -15.81 7.31
N SER A 6 -26.60 -16.70 6.61
CA SER A 6 -25.28 -17.21 6.99
C SER A 6 -24.32 -16.02 7.13
N PHE A 7 -23.37 -16.14 8.05
CA PHE A 7 -22.28 -15.17 8.14
C PHE A 7 -21.30 -15.46 7.03
N GLU A 8 -21.02 -14.44 6.22
CA GLU A 8 -20.02 -14.49 5.16
C GLU A 8 -18.62 -14.19 5.76
N PRO A 9 -17.53 -14.71 5.17
CA PRO A 9 -16.17 -14.40 5.64
C PRO A 9 -15.83 -12.91 5.46
N PHE A 10 -15.38 -12.24 6.52
CA PHE A 10 -15.02 -10.82 6.52
C PHE A 10 -13.73 -10.53 5.74
N LEU A 11 -13.87 -9.71 4.68
CA LEU A 11 -12.85 -9.23 3.74
C LEU A 11 -12.32 -10.30 2.77
N LEU A 12 -12.83 -10.24 1.55
CA LEU A 12 -12.47 -11.07 0.39
C LEU A 12 -11.21 -10.53 -0.28
N ALA A 13 -10.18 -11.37 -0.36
CA ALA A 13 -9.60 -11.71 -1.65
C ALA A 13 -9.90 -13.19 -1.89
N ASP A 14 -10.45 -13.55 -3.05
CA ASP A 14 -10.70 -14.94 -3.42
C ASP A 14 -9.40 -15.75 -3.30
N GLY A 15 -9.33 -16.62 -2.30
CA GLY A 15 -8.18 -17.50 -2.05
C GLY A 15 -7.30 -17.15 -0.85
N GLU A 16 -7.48 -16.00 -0.19
CA GLU A 16 -6.73 -15.65 1.02
C GLU A 16 -7.58 -15.71 2.29
N LYS A 17 -6.99 -16.20 3.38
CA LYS A 17 -7.63 -16.26 4.69
C LYS A 17 -7.81 -14.83 5.22
N ASN A 18 -9.03 -14.50 5.66
CA ASN A 18 -9.35 -13.24 6.33
C ASN A 18 -8.27 -12.85 7.35
N GLN A 19 -7.97 -11.54 7.50
CA GLN A 19 -6.95 -11.06 8.46
C GLN A 19 -7.18 -11.60 9.89
N LEU A 20 -8.44 -11.75 10.30
CA LEU A 20 -8.79 -12.37 11.58
C LEU A 20 -8.48 -13.87 11.63
N LEU A 21 -8.68 -14.61 10.54
CA LEU A 21 -8.40 -16.05 10.45
C LEU A 21 -6.89 -16.35 10.26
N LYS A 22 -6.05 -15.32 10.09
CA LYS A 22 -4.59 -15.46 10.14
C LYS A 22 -4.11 -15.73 11.57
N ASP A 23 -4.85 -15.27 12.60
CA ASP A 23 -4.52 -15.51 14.00
C ASP A 23 -5.00 -16.92 14.44
N PRO A 24 -4.11 -17.80 14.92
CA PRO A 24 -4.48 -19.15 15.37
C PRO A 24 -5.44 -19.16 16.58
N ARG A 25 -5.60 -18.03 17.28
CA ARG A 25 -6.51 -17.88 18.42
C ARG A 25 -7.97 -17.69 17.97
N VAL A 26 -8.22 -17.42 16.69
CA VAL A 26 -9.55 -17.23 16.13
C VAL A 26 -10.10 -18.57 15.64
N LEU A 27 -11.25 -18.95 16.20
CA LEU A 27 -11.97 -20.17 15.80
C LEU A 27 -12.98 -19.86 14.69
N PHE A 28 -13.55 -18.66 14.69
CA PHE A 28 -14.52 -18.23 13.70
C PHE A 28 -14.51 -16.72 13.55
N ALA A 29 -14.59 -16.23 12.31
CA ALA A 29 -14.80 -14.83 12.01
C ALA A 29 -15.69 -14.69 10.77
N GLY A 30 -16.79 -13.94 10.88
CA GLY A 30 -17.68 -13.65 9.76
C GLY A 30 -18.49 -12.40 9.98
N TYR A 31 -19.09 -11.88 8.91
CA TYR A 31 -19.96 -10.71 8.93
C TYR A 31 -21.25 -10.99 8.16
N LYS A 32 -22.28 -10.19 8.44
CA LYS A 32 -23.47 -10.13 7.60
C LYS A 32 -23.98 -8.71 7.52
N ALA A 33 -24.40 -8.31 6.33
CA ALA A 33 -25.19 -7.10 6.11
C ALA A 33 -26.67 -7.53 6.05
N PRO A 34 -27.49 -7.26 7.09
CA PRO A 34 -28.87 -7.75 7.16
C PRO A 34 -29.73 -7.18 6.03
N HIS A 35 -29.46 -5.95 5.60
CA HIS A 35 -30.18 -5.33 4.50
C HIS A 35 -29.30 -4.27 3.80
N PRO A 36 -29.28 -4.20 2.45
CA PRO A 36 -28.48 -3.20 1.73
C PRO A 36 -28.90 -1.74 1.99
N LEU A 37 -30.16 -1.50 2.39
CA LEU A 37 -30.67 -0.16 2.73
C LEU A 37 -30.37 0.24 4.18
N GLU A 38 -29.88 -0.69 5.00
CA GLU A 38 -29.42 -0.39 6.35
C GLU A 38 -27.89 -0.31 6.35
N HIS A 39 -27.34 0.84 6.74
CA HIS A 39 -25.90 1.04 6.89
C HIS A 39 -25.37 0.39 8.19
N LYS A 40 -25.70 -0.89 8.39
CA LYS A 40 -25.29 -1.69 9.54
C LYS A 40 -24.69 -3.01 9.08
N ILE A 41 -23.55 -3.34 9.63
CA ILE A 41 -22.91 -4.65 9.49
C ILE A 41 -22.84 -5.33 10.85
N VAL A 42 -23.10 -6.62 10.89
CA VAL A 42 -22.97 -7.44 12.11
C VAL A 42 -21.79 -8.36 11.94
N ILE A 43 -20.76 -8.17 12.75
CA ILE A 43 -19.56 -9.01 12.76
C ILE A 43 -19.64 -9.97 13.94
N ARG A 44 -19.31 -11.24 13.71
CA ARG A 44 -19.18 -12.27 14.74
C ARG A 44 -17.77 -12.84 14.74
N VAL A 45 -17.14 -12.81 15.90
CA VAL A 45 -15.81 -13.37 16.13
C VAL A 45 -15.90 -14.32 17.32
N HIS A 46 -15.37 -15.53 17.16
CA HIS A 46 -15.18 -16.48 18.25
C HIS A 46 -13.69 -16.75 18.39
N THR A 47 -13.19 -16.62 19.61
CA THR A 47 -11.79 -16.86 19.97
C THR A 47 -11.69 -17.98 20.99
N ALA A 48 -10.52 -18.63 21.04
CA ALA A 48 -10.17 -19.53 22.12
C ALA A 48 -9.68 -18.74 23.36
N HIS A 49 -9.99 -19.24 24.55
CA HIS A 49 -9.41 -18.70 25.79
C HIS A 49 -7.88 -18.94 25.78
N PRO A 50 -7.03 -17.98 26.19
CA PRO A 50 -7.29 -16.80 27.03
C PRO A 50 -7.58 -15.47 26.30
N ALA A 51 -7.60 -15.44 24.97
CA ALA A 51 -7.70 -14.20 24.22
C ALA A 51 -9.16 -13.71 24.08
N THR A 52 -9.40 -12.42 24.32
CA THR A 52 -10.72 -11.85 24.11
C THR A 52 -10.97 -11.54 22.63
N PRO A 53 -12.21 -11.68 22.12
CA PRO A 53 -12.52 -11.35 20.74
C PRO A 53 -12.19 -9.91 20.35
N VAL A 54 -12.30 -8.99 21.32
CA VAL A 54 -11.98 -7.56 21.12
C VAL A 54 -10.48 -7.38 20.92
N ASP A 55 -9.65 -8.00 21.75
CA ASP A 55 -8.19 -7.87 21.63
C ASP A 55 -7.69 -8.40 20.31
N VAL A 56 -8.20 -9.56 19.88
CA VAL A 56 -7.81 -10.17 18.60
C VAL A 56 -8.31 -9.33 17.43
N PHE A 57 -9.50 -8.75 17.54
CA PHE A 57 -10.02 -7.84 16.51
C PHE A 57 -9.14 -6.58 16.36
N VAL A 58 -8.75 -5.97 17.48
CA VAL A 58 -7.87 -4.79 17.48
C VAL A 58 -6.48 -5.15 16.95
N SER A 59 -5.95 -6.32 17.32
CA SER A 59 -4.67 -6.82 16.79
C SER A 59 -4.73 -6.96 15.27
N ALA A 60 -5.77 -7.61 14.74
CA ALA A 60 -5.94 -7.80 13.30
C ALA A 60 -6.03 -6.46 12.54
N LEU A 61 -6.69 -5.45 13.14
CA LEU A 61 -6.74 -4.09 12.57
C LEU A 61 -5.36 -3.43 12.54
N LYS A 62 -4.58 -3.54 13.62
CA LYS A 62 -3.21 -3.00 13.68
C LYS A 62 -2.31 -3.66 12.64
N ASP A 63 -2.41 -4.97 12.49
CA ASP A 63 -1.64 -5.73 11.52
C ASP A 63 -1.96 -5.28 10.08
N LEU A 64 -3.25 -5.04 9.77
CA LEU A 64 -3.68 -4.51 8.48
C LEU A 64 -3.13 -3.10 8.22
N ILE A 65 -3.18 -2.21 9.23
CA ILE A 65 -2.63 -0.86 9.11
C ILE A 65 -1.13 -0.94 8.83
N SER A 66 -0.40 -1.79 9.57
CA SER A 66 1.04 -1.96 9.38
C SER A 66 1.37 -2.51 7.99
N GLU A 67 0.57 -3.42 7.45
CA GLU A 67 0.74 -3.97 6.10
C GLU A 67 0.57 -2.89 5.04
N ILE A 68 -0.46 -2.05 5.17
CA ILE A 68 -0.69 -0.91 4.26
C ILE A 68 0.46 0.10 4.36
N SER A 69 0.88 0.46 5.57
CA SER A 69 2.01 1.38 5.77
C SER A 69 3.30 0.85 5.15
N ASN A 70 3.58 -0.46 5.29
CA ASN A 70 4.73 -1.07 4.64
C ASN A 70 4.63 -0.99 3.11
N ILE A 71 3.46 -1.30 2.53
CA ILE A 71 3.25 -1.17 1.08
C ILE A 71 3.46 0.27 0.62
N GLU A 72 2.97 1.24 1.38
CA GLU A 72 3.17 2.66 1.11
C GLU A 72 4.66 3.03 1.09
N GLU A 73 5.42 2.61 2.09
CA GLU A 73 6.87 2.83 2.16
C GLU A 73 7.62 2.16 1.01
N GLN A 74 7.32 0.89 0.72
CA GLN A 74 7.92 0.17 -0.41
C GLN A 74 7.62 0.87 -1.73
N PHE A 75 6.40 1.36 -1.93
CA PHE A 75 6.02 2.09 -3.12
C PHE A 75 6.76 3.44 -3.21
N ARG A 76 6.92 4.16 -2.10
CA ARG A 76 7.71 5.40 -2.04
C ARG A 76 9.17 5.15 -2.42
N LEU A 77 9.79 4.12 -1.87
CA LEU A 77 11.17 3.74 -2.19
C LEU A 77 11.32 3.30 -3.65
N PHE A 78 10.35 2.52 -4.17
CA PHE A 78 10.34 2.11 -5.57
C PHE A 78 10.26 3.31 -6.52
N LEU A 79 9.35 4.26 -6.26
CA LEU A 79 9.26 5.48 -7.06
C LEU A 79 10.53 6.33 -6.97
N PHE A 80 11.15 6.40 -5.79
CA PHE A 80 12.42 7.09 -5.61
C PHE A 80 13.55 6.41 -6.41
N TYR A 81 13.66 5.08 -6.33
CA TYR A 81 14.64 4.30 -7.09
C TYR A 81 14.43 4.45 -8.61
N LEU A 82 13.19 4.37 -9.09
CA LEU A 82 12.88 4.60 -10.50
C LEU A 82 13.31 6.00 -10.95
N THR A 83 13.08 7.01 -10.11
CA THR A 83 13.54 8.38 -10.36
C THR A 83 15.07 8.47 -10.42
N LEU A 84 15.79 7.77 -9.54
CA LEU A 84 17.26 7.75 -9.54
C LEU A 84 17.87 6.98 -10.72
N ASN A 85 17.29 5.85 -11.15
CA ASN A 85 17.83 5.06 -12.26
C ASN A 85 17.58 5.68 -13.63
N VAL A 86 16.54 6.53 -13.75
CA VAL A 86 16.38 7.40 -14.93
C VAL A 86 17.43 8.52 -14.94
N PHE A 87 17.98 8.89 -13.78
CA PHE A 87 18.93 9.99 -13.61
C PHE A 87 20.40 9.60 -13.79
N ILE A 88 20.81 8.36 -13.50
CA ILE A 88 22.17 7.88 -13.77
C ILE A 88 22.20 7.17 -15.13
N PRO A 89 22.62 7.83 -16.22
CA PRO A 89 23.01 7.08 -17.40
C PRO A 89 24.20 6.20 -17.00
N THR A 90 24.05 4.89 -17.07
CA THR A 90 25.20 3.98 -16.94
C THR A 90 26.15 4.27 -18.10
N THR A 91 27.07 5.20 -17.92
CA THR A 91 28.16 5.42 -18.86
C THR A 91 29.10 4.23 -18.71
N LYS A 92 28.85 3.21 -19.53
CA LYS A 92 29.78 2.11 -19.75
C LYS A 92 31.15 2.73 -20.07
N PRO A 93 32.23 2.47 -19.31
CA PRO A 93 33.54 3.01 -19.65
C PRO A 93 34.08 2.22 -20.85
N SER A 94 33.70 2.62 -22.06
CA SER A 94 34.30 2.11 -23.28
C SER A 94 35.53 2.93 -23.59
N SER A 95 36.66 2.25 -23.56
CA SER A 95 38.00 2.71 -23.92
C SER A 95 38.03 3.57 -25.19
N ALA A 96 38.75 4.69 -25.10
CA ALA A 96 39.36 5.52 -26.14
C ALA A 96 38.50 5.96 -27.36
N GLU A 97 38.37 7.28 -27.59
CA GLU A 97 38.87 7.98 -28.79
C GLU A 97 38.37 9.45 -28.85
N ASN A 98 39.11 10.26 -29.59
CA ASN A 98 39.31 11.70 -29.51
C ASN A 98 38.31 12.52 -30.38
N LYS A 99 38.15 13.81 -30.01
CA LYS A 99 37.85 15.01 -30.85
C LYS A 99 36.40 15.43 -31.21
N THR A 100 36.21 16.74 -30.99
CA THR A 100 35.24 17.75 -31.49
C THR A 100 33.86 17.91 -30.83
N PRO A 101 33.41 19.17 -30.51
CA PRO A 101 32.26 19.42 -29.65
C PRO A 101 30.95 19.56 -30.44
N PRO A 102 29.82 19.08 -29.91
CA PRO A 102 28.53 19.63 -30.33
C PRO A 102 27.63 20.06 -29.16
N LYS A 103 27.23 21.34 -29.25
CA LYS A 103 25.98 21.98 -28.81
C LYS A 103 24.90 21.01 -28.28
N SER A 104 24.62 21.03 -26.97
CA SER A 104 23.26 20.85 -26.39
C SER A 104 23.21 20.95 -24.84
N GLN A 105 24.11 21.71 -24.21
CA GLN A 105 24.04 21.92 -22.74
C GLN A 105 22.68 22.46 -22.26
N SER A 106 21.90 23.12 -23.12
CA SER A 106 20.55 23.60 -22.77
C SER A 106 19.54 22.47 -22.51
N SER A 107 19.65 21.32 -23.21
CA SER A 107 18.68 20.22 -23.11
C SER A 107 18.82 19.44 -21.80
N VAL A 108 20.06 19.25 -21.33
CA VAL A 108 20.33 18.61 -20.05
C VAL A 108 19.83 19.48 -18.89
N VAL A 109 20.02 20.81 -18.96
CA VAL A 109 19.56 21.74 -17.93
C VAL A 109 18.03 21.85 -17.89
N THR A 110 17.35 21.86 -19.05
CA THR A 110 15.87 21.85 -19.06
C THR A 110 15.31 20.54 -18.53
N THR A 111 15.93 19.41 -18.87
CA THR A 111 15.52 18.10 -18.36
C THR A 111 15.72 18.03 -16.85
N LEU A 112 16.86 18.52 -16.34
CA LEU A 112 17.13 18.61 -14.90
C LEU A 112 16.14 19.53 -14.19
N PHE A 113 15.78 20.65 -14.81
CA PHE A 113 14.81 21.61 -14.25
C PHE A 113 13.39 21.03 -14.21
N ILE A 114 12.97 20.33 -15.27
CA ILE A 114 11.68 19.61 -15.30
C ILE A 114 11.66 18.51 -14.25
N ILE A 115 12.76 17.75 -14.07
CA ILE A 115 12.87 16.70 -13.05
C ILE A 115 12.85 17.27 -11.64
N VAL A 116 13.54 18.38 -11.37
CA VAL A 116 13.51 19.06 -10.05
C VAL A 116 12.11 19.57 -9.76
N ILE A 117 11.42 20.17 -10.74
CA ILE A 117 10.04 20.61 -10.60
C ILE A 117 9.09 19.42 -10.38
N PHE A 118 9.25 18.32 -11.11
CA PHE A 118 8.43 17.12 -10.94
C PHE A 118 8.66 16.47 -9.57
N THR A 119 9.90 16.42 -9.10
CA THR A 119 10.27 15.90 -7.76
C THR A 119 9.72 16.80 -6.65
N LEU A 120 9.80 18.13 -6.80
CA LEU A 120 9.21 19.09 -5.87
C LEU A 120 7.67 19.00 -5.83
N ILE A 121 7.02 18.76 -6.98
CA ILE A 121 5.56 18.56 -7.06
C ILE A 121 5.15 17.26 -6.36
N ILE A 122 5.90 16.18 -6.56
CA ILE A 122 5.65 14.90 -5.90
C ILE A 122 5.88 15.00 -4.39
N LEU A 123 6.96 15.63 -3.94
CA LEU A 123 7.22 15.91 -2.51
C LEU A 123 6.13 16.79 -1.89
N SER A 124 5.66 17.82 -2.61
CA SER A 124 4.58 18.70 -2.14
C SER A 124 3.21 18.01 -2.06
N LYS A 125 2.94 17.01 -2.90
CA LYS A 125 1.68 16.23 -2.86
C LYS A 125 1.72 15.04 -1.91
N ILE A 126 2.90 14.65 -1.44
CA ILE A 126 3.08 13.61 -0.43
C ILE A 126 2.70 14.09 0.98
N SER A 127 2.71 15.41 1.26
CA SER A 127 2.17 15.97 2.50
C SER A 127 0.64 16.02 2.57
N PHE A 128 -0.08 15.38 1.63
CA PHE A 128 -1.53 15.32 1.70
C PHE A 128 -1.96 14.36 2.82
N SER A 129 -2.51 14.92 3.88
CA SER A 129 -3.27 14.26 4.94
C SER A 129 -2.50 13.79 6.19
N THR A 130 -1.91 14.73 6.93
CA THR A 130 -1.95 14.68 8.41
C THR A 130 -2.85 15.81 8.91
N ASP A 131 -4.14 15.75 8.58
CA ASP A 131 -5.19 16.53 9.23
C ASP A 131 -6.44 15.66 9.28
N TYR A 132 -6.42 14.65 10.17
CA TYR A 132 -7.55 14.06 10.90
C TYR A 132 -7.01 13.23 12.05
#